data_AF-A0AAU4FTH6-F1
#
_entry.id   AF-A0AAU4FTH6-F1
#
_cell.length_a   1.000
_cell.length_b   1.000
_cell.length_c   1.000
_cell.angle_alpha   90.00
_cell.angle_beta   90.00
_cell.angle_gamma   90.00
#
_symmetry.space_group_name_H-M   'P 1'
#
loop_
_entity.id
_entity.type
_entity.pdbx_description
1 polymer ?
#
loop_
_entity_poly.entity_id
_entity_poly.type
_entity_poly.pdbx_seq_one_letter_code
_entity_poly.pdbx_strand_id
1 'polypeptide(L)'
;MAVATYPTEPLLKKPLPAGKPRDWYVSHNRRLKAMRLAIALLDSGVYLPSQAPDGRIRSTAARIGIHPPSDTTCRMVRFLIRYGR
;
A
#
# COMPACT_ATOMS: atom_id res chain seq x y z
N MET A 1 0.97 -8.29 -25.94
CA MET A 1 1.64 -8.08 -24.64
C MET A 1 1.15 -9.17 -23.69
N ALA A 2 2.05 -9.96 -23.11
CA ALA A 2 1.66 -10.99 -22.13
C ALA A 2 1.36 -10.30 -20.79
N VAL A 3 0.10 -10.29 -20.36
CA VAL A 3 -0.26 -9.94 -18.98
C VAL A 3 0.06 -11.16 -18.13
N ALA A 4 0.99 -11.01 -17.19
CA ALA A 4 1.25 -12.07 -16.23
C ALA A 4 0.01 -12.26 -15.35
N THR A 5 -0.65 -13.41 -15.47
CA THR A 5 -1.81 -13.78 -14.66
C THR A 5 -1.34 -14.54 -13.43
N TYR A 6 -0.82 -13.82 -12.43
CA TYR A 6 -0.60 -14.42 -11.12
C TYR A 6 -1.97 -14.66 -10.47
N PRO A 7 -2.23 -15.85 -9.88
CA PRO A 7 -3.42 -16.04 -9.09
C PRO A 7 -3.43 -15.03 -7.95
N THR A 8 -4.37 -14.09 -7.99
CA THR A 8 -4.52 -13.01 -7.01
C THR A 8 -5.48 -13.47 -5.90
N GLU A 9 -5.33 -14.71 -5.44
CA GLU A 9 -6.16 -15.17 -4.33
C GLU A 9 -5.81 -14.38 -3.06
N PRO A 10 -6.81 -13.85 -2.35
CA PRO A 10 -6.55 -13.07 -1.15
C PRO A 10 -5.94 -13.97 -0.08
N LEU A 11 -4.72 -13.64 0.35
CA LEU A 11 -4.05 -14.33 1.45
C LEU A 11 -4.94 -14.34 2.70
N LEU A 12 -5.08 -15.52 3.31
CA LEU A 12 -5.74 -15.67 4.61
C LEU A 12 -5.03 -14.80 5.65
N LYS A 13 -5.75 -13.82 6.18
CA LYS A 13 -5.20 -12.92 7.21
C LYS A 13 -5.05 -13.67 8.53
N LYS A 14 -3.82 -13.94 8.92
CA LYS A 14 -3.52 -14.40 10.29
C LYS A 14 -3.76 -13.26 11.28
N PRO A 15 -4.38 -13.52 12.45
CA PRO A 15 -4.50 -12.52 13.50
C PRO A 15 -3.11 -12.04 13.96
N LEU A 16 -3.02 -10.75 14.30
CA LEU A 16 -1.81 -10.17 14.87
C LEU A 16 -1.54 -10.75 16.28
N PRO A 17 -0.28 -10.93 16.68
CA PRO A 17 0.05 -11.49 17.99
C PRO A 17 -0.48 -10.58 19.10
N ALA A 18 -1.02 -11.15 20.19
CA ALA A 18 -1.46 -10.39 21.36
C ALA A 18 -0.26 -9.86 22.19
N GLY A 19 -0.52 -8.88 23.06
CA GLY A 19 0.45 -8.40 24.07
C GLY A 19 1.55 -7.45 23.55
N LYS A 20 1.41 -6.91 22.33
CA LYS A 20 2.33 -5.87 21.84
C LYS A 20 1.87 -4.46 22.23
N PRO A 21 2.78 -3.48 22.30
CA PRO A 21 2.39 -2.07 22.44
C PRO A 21 1.50 -1.61 21.28
N ARG A 22 0.58 -0.67 21.54
CA ARG A 22 -0.33 -0.10 20.53
C ARG A 22 0.40 0.34 19.26
N ASP A 23 1.53 1.03 19.42
CA ASP A 23 2.29 1.60 18.30
C ASP A 23 2.87 0.54 17.36
N TRP A 24 3.12 -0.67 17.87
CA TRP A 24 3.55 -1.79 17.03
C TRP A 24 2.45 -2.16 16.04
N TYR A 25 1.21 -2.30 16.50
CA TYR A 25 0.07 -2.61 15.64
C TYR A 25 -0.23 -1.48 14.66
N VAL A 26 -0.17 -0.23 15.12
CA VAL A 26 -0.38 0.93 14.25
C VAL A 26 0.67 0.96 13.14
N SER A 27 1.95 0.77 13.47
CA SER A 27 3.05 0.74 12.50
C SER A 27 2.92 -0.43 11.52
N HIS A 28 2.56 -1.62 12.02
CA HIS A 28 2.34 -2.80 11.19
C HIS A 28 1.17 -2.59 10.21
N ASN A 29 0.03 -2.11 10.71
CA ASN A 29 -1.15 -1.84 9.88
C ASN A 29 -0.90 -0.69 8.87
N ARG A 30 -0.11 0.32 9.23
CA ARG A 30 0.35 1.36 8.29
C ARG A 30 1.18 0.78 7.16
N ARG A 31 2.10 -0.15 7.45
CA ARG A 31 2.90 -0.86 6.44
C ARG A 31 2.02 -1.69 5.52
N LEU A 32 1.10 -2.49 6.06
CA LEU A 32 0.15 -3.27 5.26
C LEU A 32 -0.73 -2.37 4.38
N LYS A 33 -1.19 -1.23 4.90
CA LYS A 33 -1.94 -0.23 4.12
C LYS A 33 -1.09 0.35 2.99
N ALA A 34 0.17 0.70 3.28
CA ALA A 34 1.10 1.25 2.29
C ALA A 34 1.40 0.25 1.16
N MET A 35 1.63 -1.02 1.49
CA MET A 35 1.88 -2.08 0.48
C MET A 35 0.70 -2.26 -0.46
N ARG A 36 -0.54 -2.34 0.07
CA ARG A 36 -1.75 -2.45 -0.75
C ARG A 36 -1.90 -1.27 -1.72
N LEU A 37 -1.64 -0.06 -1.24
CA LEU A 37 -1.68 1.14 -2.08
C LEU A 37 -0.56 1.15 -3.12
N ALA A 38 0.65 0.71 -2.76
CA ALA A 38 1.77 0.65 -3.69
C ALA A 38 1.48 -0.33 -4.84
N ILE A 39 0.96 -1.53 -4.53
CA ILE A 39 0.53 -2.50 -5.55
C ILE A 39 -0.53 -1.88 -6.46
N ALA A 40 -1.60 -1.33 -5.90
CA ALA A 40 -2.67 -0.72 -6.70
C ALA A 40 -2.19 0.45 -7.58
N LEU A 41 -1.20 1.23 -7.12
CA LEU A 41 -0.58 2.30 -7.90
C LEU A 41 0.27 1.73 -9.05
N LEU A 42 1.10 0.73 -8.77
CA LEU A 42 1.91 0.03 -9.78
C LEU A 42 1.02 -0.61 -10.86
N ASP A 43 -0.06 -1.29 -10.46
CA ASP A 43 -1.04 -1.90 -11.37
C ASP A 43 -1.77 -0.83 -12.21
N SER A 44 -1.91 0.39 -11.69
CA SER A 44 -2.49 1.53 -12.41
C SER A 44 -1.50 2.27 -13.31
N GLY A 45 -0.25 1.81 -13.42
CA GLY A 45 0.79 2.41 -14.26
C GLY A 45 1.61 3.53 -13.61
N VAL A 46 1.68 3.56 -12.28
CA VAL A 46 2.56 4.49 -11.55
C VAL A 46 3.90 3.81 -11.28
N TYR A 47 4.96 4.28 -11.93
CA TYR A 47 6.30 3.66 -11.86
C TYR A 47 7.29 4.48 -11.03
N LEU A 48 7.05 5.78 -10.86
CA LEU A 48 7.96 6.70 -10.19
C LEU A 48 7.29 7.35 -8.96
N PRO A 49 8.04 7.60 -7.88
CA PRO A 49 7.52 8.31 -6.71
C PRO A 49 6.95 9.70 -7.04
N SER A 50 7.51 10.39 -8.04
CA SER A 50 7.02 11.70 -8.52
C SER A 50 5.63 11.64 -9.13
N GLN A 51 5.22 10.47 -9.64
CA GLN A 51 3.88 10.24 -10.17
C GLN A 51 2.84 9.93 -9.08
N ALA A 52 3.27 9.79 -7.82
CA ALA A 52 2.43 9.46 -6.66
C ALA A 52 2.36 10.60 -5.60
N PRO A 53 1.83 11.79 -5.95
CA PRO A 53 1.56 12.84 -4.95
C PRO A 53 0.46 12.39 -3.98
N ASP A 54 0.37 13.03 -2.81
CA ASP A 54 -0.59 12.67 -1.75
C ASP A 54 -2.03 12.61 -2.27
N GLY A 55 -2.44 13.56 -3.11
CA GLY A 55 -3.76 13.59 -3.72
C GLY A 55 -4.07 12.34 -4.54
N ARG A 56 -3.10 11.86 -5.33
CA ARG A 56 -3.26 10.63 -6.14
C ARG A 56 -3.30 9.38 -5.26
N ILE A 57 -2.47 9.31 -4.21
CA ILE A 57 -2.47 8.18 -3.28
C ILE A 57 -3.83 8.11 -2.55
N ARG A 58 -4.36 9.25 -2.09
CA ARG A 58 -5.66 9.33 -1.42
C ARG A 58 -6.83 9.00 -2.36
N SER A 59 -6.79 9.45 -3.62
CA SER A 59 -7.83 9.10 -4.60
C SER A 59 -7.81 7.63 -4.99
N THR A 60 -6.62 7.03 -5.15
CA THR A 60 -6.48 5.57 -5.34
C THR A 60 -7.01 4.81 -4.13
N ALA A 61 -6.74 5.28 -2.90
CA ALA A 61 -7.29 4.68 -1.69
C ALA A 61 -8.82 4.67 -1.69
N ALA A 62 -9.46 5.79 -2.06
CA ALA A 62 -10.91 5.86 -2.20
C ALA A 62 -11.44 4.87 -3.25
N ARG A 63 -10.76 4.75 -4.41
CA ARG A 63 -11.16 3.83 -5.49
C ARG A 63 -11.16 2.36 -5.06
N ILE A 64 -10.19 1.96 -4.24
CA ILE A 64 -10.05 0.58 -3.74
C ILE A 64 -10.71 0.34 -2.37
N GLY A 65 -11.51 1.30 -1.89
CA GLY A 65 -12.27 1.17 -0.63
C GLY A 65 -11.42 1.20 0.64
N ILE A 66 -10.22 1.78 0.59
CA ILE A 66 -9.33 1.94 1.76
C ILE A 66 -9.55 3.33 2.40
N HIS A 67 -9.75 3.36 3.71
CA HIS A 67 -9.84 4.61 4.47
C HIS A 67 -8.59 5.50 4.26
N PRO A 68 -8.77 6.84 4.10
CA PRO A 68 -7.70 7.78 3.74
C PRO A 68 -6.38 7.52 4.45
N PRO A 69 -5.26 7.45 3.70
CA PRO A 69 -3.93 7.29 4.27
C PRO A 69 -3.46 8.60 4.93
N SER A 70 -2.74 8.47 6.03
CA SER A 70 -1.98 9.57 6.64
C SER A 70 -0.78 9.97 5.79
N ASP A 71 -0.23 11.15 6.01
CA ASP A 71 0.96 11.63 5.30
C ASP A 71 2.17 10.70 5.50
N THR A 72 2.33 10.14 6.70
CA THR A 72 3.33 9.10 6.97
C THR A 72 3.13 7.88 6.07
N THR A 73 1.89 7.44 5.89
CA THR A 73 1.56 6.31 5.00
C THR A 73 1.85 6.66 3.54
N CYS A 74 1.54 7.87 3.09
CA CYS A 74 1.88 8.30 1.73
C CYS A 74 3.39 8.33 1.48
N ARG A 75 4.20 8.78 2.45
CA ARG A 75 5.67 8.67 2.37
C ARG A 75 6.13 7.22 2.25
N MET A 76 5.54 6.30 3.02
CA MET A 76 5.83 4.86 2.92
C MET A 76 5.51 4.30 1.53
N VAL A 77 4.37 4.69 0.95
CA VAL A 77 3.98 4.28 -0.42
C VAL A 77 5.04 4.70 -1.44
N ARG A 78 5.47 5.97 -1.40
CA ARG A 78 6.52 6.47 -2.30
C ARG A 78 7.86 5.75 -2.11
N PHE A 79 8.20 5.42 -0.87
CA PHE A 79 9.41 4.65 -0.57
C PHE A 79 9.35 3.24 -1.17
N LEU A 80 8.19 2.57 -1.10
CA LEU A 80 7.98 1.25 -1.69
C LEU A 80 8.10 1.28 -3.22
N ILE A 81 7.52 2.29 -3.87
CA ILE A 81 7.63 2.46 -5.34
C ILE A 81 9.09 2.65 -5.78
N ARG A 82 9.92 3.30 -4.95
CA ARG A 82 11.33 3.55 -5.26
C ARG A 82 12.20 2.29 -5.28
N TYR A 83 11.85 1.25 -4.51
CA TYR A 83 12.74 0.11 -4.23
C TYR A 83 12.83 -0.93 -5.38
N GLY A 84 12.13 -0.72 -6.50
CA GLY A 84 12.23 -1.56 -7.69
C GLY A 84 13.35 -1.18 -8.67
N ARG A 85 14.28 -0.30 -8.27
CA ARG A 85 15.42 0.14 -9.06
C ARG A 85 16.74 -0.16 -8.38
#